data_AF-A0A959UZS2-F1
#
_entry.id   AF-A0A959UZS2-F1
#
_cell.length_a   1.000
_cell.length_b   1.000
_cell.length_c   1.000
_cell.angle_alpha   90.00
_cell.angle_beta   90.00
_cell.angle_gamma   90.00
#
_symmetry.space_group_name_H-M   'P 1'
#
loop_
_entity.id
_entity.type
_entity.pdbx_description
1 polymer ?
#
loop_
_entity_poly.entity_id
_entity_poly.type
_entity_poly.pdbx_seq_one_letter_code
_entity_poly.pdbx_strand_id
1 'polypeptide(L)'
;DSNTAKVVQAYRQVAEAEGVVVTWMDLDRLPRDLDRIGPYGEPGPEVLELVRTHVDPFRHLVFVLPEYNGSFPGILKLFMDAVHPRHFHGKRVALVGVSDGRAGNLRGLDQFQAVLNYLKADVIWHKPKLSGIGRLLDPATGELQDEG
;
A
#
# COMPACT_ATOMS: atom_id res chain seq x y z
N ASP A 1 4.75 -2.82 16.57
CA ASP A 1 3.42 -2.51 16.01
C ASP A 1 3.50 -1.38 15.00
N SER A 2 3.03 -1.65 13.79
CA SER A 2 3.00 -0.66 12.70
C SER A 2 1.64 0.04 12.70
N ASN A 3 1.61 1.37 12.84
CA ASN A 3 0.37 2.16 12.73
C ASN A 3 -0.32 1.94 11.38
N THR A 4 0.47 1.76 10.31
CA THR A 4 -0.02 1.40 8.99
C THR A 4 -0.79 0.09 9.00
N ALA A 5 -0.30 -0.94 9.69
CA ALA A 5 -0.97 -2.24 9.77
C ALA A 5 -2.32 -2.14 10.51
N LYS A 6 -2.42 -1.29 11.53
CA LYS A 6 -3.70 -1.01 12.22
C LYS A 6 -4.72 -0.35 11.29
N VAL A 7 -4.27 0.61 10.46
CA VAL A 7 -5.13 1.22 9.43
C VAL A 7 -5.58 0.18 8.40
N VAL A 8 -4.68 -0.70 7.93
CA VAL A 8 -5.03 -1.79 7.01
C VAL A 8 -6.10 -2.69 7.63
N GLN A 9 -5.96 -3.04 8.91
CA GLN A 9 -6.93 -3.87 9.62
C GLN A 9 -8.31 -3.21 9.70
N ALA A 10 -8.39 -1.90 9.94
CA ALA A 10 -9.65 -1.18 9.93
C ALA A 10 -10.30 -1.17 8.53
N TYR A 11 -9.53 -0.92 7.47
CA TYR A 11 -10.02 -1.01 6.08
C TYR A 11 -10.55 -2.40 5.75
N ARG A 12 -9.84 -3.42 6.22
CA ARG A 12 -10.22 -4.82 6.03
C ARG A 12 -11.56 -5.12 6.73
N GLN A 13 -11.72 -4.70 7.99
CA GLN A 13 -12.99 -4.90 8.72
C GLN A 13 -14.17 -4.24 8.01
N VAL A 14 -14.02 -3.00 7.53
CA VAL A 14 -15.06 -2.30 6.77
C VAL A 14 -15.39 -3.04 5.48
N ALA A 15 -14.38 -3.44 4.70
CA ALA A 15 -14.59 -4.15 3.44
C ALA A 15 -15.22 -5.54 3.64
N GLU A 16 -14.78 -6.29 4.65
CA GLU A 16 -15.34 -7.61 4.98
C GLU A 16 -16.78 -7.51 5.49
N ALA A 17 -17.13 -6.45 6.25
CA ALA A 17 -18.51 -6.18 6.67
C ALA A 17 -19.44 -5.90 5.47
N GLU A 18 -18.91 -5.33 4.40
CA GLU A 18 -19.60 -5.14 3.10
C GLU A 18 -19.56 -6.39 2.21
N GLY A 19 -19.06 -7.53 2.72
CA GLY A 19 -18.99 -8.80 1.99
C GLY A 19 -17.87 -8.86 0.93
N VAL A 20 -16.92 -7.93 0.95
CA VAL A 20 -15.78 -7.92 0.04
C VAL A 20 -14.71 -8.89 0.54
N VAL A 21 -14.25 -9.78 -0.34
CA VAL A 21 -13.11 -10.65 -0.04
C VAL A 21 -11.82 -9.81 -0.08
N VAL A 22 -11.12 -9.76 1.05
CA VAL A 22 -9.87 -9.02 1.19
C VAL A 22 -8.70 -9.98 1.38
N THR A 23 -7.69 -9.85 0.53
CA THR A 23 -6.33 -10.28 0.88
C THR A 23 -5.50 -9.05 1.21
N TRP A 24 -4.45 -9.24 2.01
CA TRP A 24 -3.48 -8.19 2.28
C TRP A 24 -2.07 -8.77 2.35
N MET A 25 -1.09 -7.89 2.21
CA MET A 25 0.33 -8.20 2.28
C MET A 25 1.03 -7.06 2.99
N ASP A 26 1.91 -7.39 3.93
CA ASP A 26 2.79 -6.44 4.59
C ASP A 26 4.09 -6.29 3.79
N LEU A 27 4.50 -5.05 3.51
CA LEU A 27 5.76 -4.78 2.81
C LEU A 27 6.98 -5.21 3.63
N ASP A 28 6.87 -5.26 4.97
CA ASP A 28 7.94 -5.77 5.84
C ASP A 28 8.15 -7.29 5.72
N ARG A 29 7.23 -7.99 5.06
CA ARG A 29 7.29 -9.44 4.79
C ARG A 29 7.80 -9.78 3.40
N LEU A 30 8.14 -8.77 2.59
CA LEU A 30 8.76 -8.99 1.30
C LEU A 30 10.12 -9.69 1.44
N PRO A 31 10.56 -10.45 0.43
CA PRO A 31 11.89 -11.07 0.42
C PRO A 31 12.98 -10.05 0.72
N ARG A 32 13.92 -10.39 1.61
CA ARG A 32 14.98 -9.46 2.05
C ARG A 32 15.99 -9.14 0.96
N ASP A 33 16.07 -10.01 -0.04
CA ASP A 33 16.94 -9.94 -1.21
C ASP A 33 16.20 -9.44 -2.46
N LEU A 34 15.05 -8.79 -2.29
CA LEU A 34 14.24 -8.23 -3.38
C LEU A 34 15.03 -7.28 -4.30
N ASP A 35 16.00 -6.56 -3.74
CA ASP A 35 16.94 -5.70 -4.46
C ASP A 35 17.84 -6.46 -5.45
N ARG A 36 18.05 -7.77 -5.22
CA ARG A 36 18.86 -8.66 -6.05
C ARG A 36 18.02 -9.51 -7.01
N ILE A 37 16.85 -9.97 -6.59
CA ILE A 37 16.02 -10.94 -7.34
C ILE A 37 14.93 -10.30 -8.22
N GLY A 38 14.80 -8.96 -8.18
CA GLY A 38 13.71 -8.25 -8.83
C GLY A 38 14.15 -7.28 -9.95
N PRO A 39 14.77 -6.13 -9.61
CA PRO A 39 14.96 -5.04 -10.56
C PRO A 39 15.90 -5.35 -11.73
N TYR A 40 16.75 -6.37 -11.57
CA TYR A 40 17.85 -6.68 -12.49
C TYR A 40 17.69 -8.11 -13.03
N GLY A 41 16.86 -8.28 -14.06
CA GLY A 41 16.65 -9.56 -14.75
C GLY A 41 15.20 -10.01 -14.77
N GLU A 42 14.99 -11.32 -14.90
CA GLU A 42 13.66 -11.93 -14.79
C GLU A 42 13.25 -12.05 -13.31
N PRO A 43 11.98 -11.77 -12.94
CA PRO A 43 11.54 -11.87 -11.55
C PRO A 43 11.76 -13.26 -10.96
N GLY A 44 12.36 -13.33 -9.77
CA GLY A 44 12.51 -14.58 -9.03
C GLY A 44 11.17 -15.26 -8.69
N PRO A 45 11.16 -16.59 -8.44
CA PRO A 45 9.95 -17.34 -8.11
C PRO A 45 9.13 -16.74 -6.95
N GLU A 46 9.80 -16.18 -5.95
CA GLU A 46 9.19 -15.55 -4.78
C GLU A 46 8.38 -14.31 -5.19
N VAL A 47 8.92 -13.47 -6.08
CA VAL A 47 8.22 -12.29 -6.60
C VAL A 47 7.02 -12.72 -7.44
N LEU A 48 7.19 -13.73 -8.29
CA LEU A 48 6.09 -14.27 -9.10
C LEU A 48 4.96 -14.81 -8.23
N GLU A 49 5.27 -15.44 -7.10
CA GLU A 49 4.26 -15.96 -6.18
C GLU A 49 3.50 -14.83 -5.47
N LEU A 50 4.20 -13.77 -5.05
CA LEU A 50 3.55 -12.57 -4.50
C LEU A 50 2.59 -11.94 -5.53
N VAL A 51 3.01 -11.85 -6.79
CA VAL A 51 2.18 -11.31 -7.87
C VAL A 51 0.95 -12.18 -8.10
N ARG A 52 1.12 -13.51 -8.18
CA ARG A 52 0.01 -14.47 -8.37
C ARG A 52 -0.98 -14.46 -7.22
N THR A 53 -0.50 -14.25 -6.00
CA THR A 53 -1.34 -14.30 -4.80
C THR A 53 -2.03 -12.97 -4.51
N HIS A 54 -1.32 -11.85 -4.66
CA HIS A 54 -1.79 -10.54 -4.16
C HIS A 54 -2.06 -9.50 -5.23
N VAL A 55 -1.57 -9.70 -6.46
CA VAL A 55 -1.72 -8.71 -7.54
C VAL A 55 -2.69 -9.23 -8.60
N ASP A 56 -2.35 -10.29 -9.31
CA ASP A 56 -3.07 -10.78 -10.49
C ASP A 56 -4.57 -11.04 -10.27
N PRO A 57 -5.01 -11.68 -9.17
CA PRO A 57 -6.43 -11.99 -8.97
C PRO A 57 -7.31 -10.75 -8.75
N PHE A 58 -6.72 -9.60 -8.43
CA PHE A 58 -7.45 -8.43 -7.93
C PHE A 58 -7.47 -7.30 -8.95
N ARG A 59 -8.68 -6.85 -9.32
CA ARG A 59 -8.85 -5.63 -10.14
C ARG A 59 -8.66 -4.34 -9.33
N HIS A 60 -8.95 -4.40 -8.03
CA HIS A 60 -8.90 -3.26 -7.11
C HIS A 60 -7.75 -3.48 -6.13
N LEU A 61 -6.90 -2.48 -5.96
CA LEU A 61 -5.79 -2.49 -4.99
C LEU A 61 -5.91 -1.27 -4.08
N VAL A 62 -5.59 -1.45 -2.80
CA VAL A 62 -5.51 -0.36 -1.82
C VAL A 62 -4.10 -0.34 -1.26
N PHE A 63 -3.42 0.80 -1.37
CA PHE A 63 -2.11 1.00 -0.76
C PHE A 63 -2.24 1.95 0.43
N VAL A 64 -1.89 1.46 1.62
CA VAL A 64 -1.78 2.26 2.84
C VAL A 64 -0.32 2.56 3.09
N LEU A 65 0.08 3.82 2.92
CA LEU A 65 1.48 4.22 2.78
C LEU A 65 1.93 5.12 3.94
N PRO A 66 2.87 4.66 4.80
CA PRO A 66 3.52 5.56 5.74
C PRO A 66 4.41 6.57 5.03
N GLU A 67 4.59 7.75 5.62
CA GLU A 67 5.56 8.75 5.17
C GLU A 67 6.95 8.44 5.71
N TYR A 68 7.93 8.21 4.83
CA TYR A 68 9.35 8.11 5.19
C TYR A 68 10.12 9.23 4.51
N ASN A 69 10.71 10.12 5.31
CA ASN A 69 11.50 11.28 4.86
C ASN A 69 10.79 12.10 3.76
N GLY A 70 9.47 12.29 3.89
CA GLY A 70 8.67 13.09 2.95
C GLY A 70 8.29 12.37 1.65
N SER A 71 8.42 11.05 1.59
CA SER A 71 8.07 10.21 0.43
C SER A 71 7.36 8.92 0.85
N PHE A 72 6.97 8.11 -0.13
CA PHE A 72 6.48 6.75 0.08
C PHE A 72 7.65 5.78 0.38
N PRO A 73 7.40 4.60 0.98
CA PRO A 73 8.47 3.71 1.40
C PRO A 73 9.32 3.18 0.24
N GLY A 74 10.64 3.22 0.37
CA GLY A 74 11.57 2.73 -0.67
C GLY A 74 11.37 1.25 -1.00
N ILE A 75 11.03 0.43 -0.01
CA ILE A 75 10.73 -1.00 -0.22
C ILE A 75 9.55 -1.23 -1.17
N LEU A 76 8.56 -0.32 -1.18
CA LEU A 76 7.47 -0.38 -2.14
C LEU A 76 7.99 -0.15 -3.56
N LYS A 77 8.90 0.82 -3.76
CA LYS A 77 9.49 1.04 -5.08
C LYS A 77 10.27 -0.17 -5.56
N LEU A 78 11.04 -0.81 -4.66
CA LEU A 78 11.76 -2.05 -4.98
C LEU A 78 10.80 -3.16 -5.42
N PHE A 79 9.66 -3.32 -4.74
CA PHE A 79 8.62 -4.25 -5.17
C PHE A 79 8.05 -3.91 -6.54
N MET A 80 7.72 -2.63 -6.79
CA MET A 80 7.22 -2.22 -8.10
C MET A 80 8.23 -2.47 -9.22
N ASP A 81 9.53 -2.31 -8.95
CA ASP A 81 10.60 -2.55 -9.91
C ASP A 81 10.87 -4.03 -10.16
N ALA A 82 10.58 -4.88 -9.17
CA ALA A 82 10.68 -6.33 -9.29
C ALA A 82 9.54 -6.95 -10.10
N VAL A 83 8.42 -6.24 -10.27
CA VAL A 83 7.21 -6.76 -10.91
C VAL A 83 7.03 -6.16 -12.30
N HIS A 84 6.82 -7.02 -13.30
CA HIS A 84 6.65 -6.56 -14.66
C HIS A 84 5.42 -5.60 -14.79
N PRO A 85 5.54 -4.42 -15.43
CA PRO A 85 4.50 -3.38 -15.46
C PRO A 85 3.09 -3.85 -15.89
N ARG A 86 3.02 -4.82 -16.81
CA ARG A 86 1.77 -5.42 -17.29
C ARG A 86 0.84 -5.88 -16.17
N HIS A 87 1.40 -6.30 -15.04
CA HIS A 87 0.63 -6.77 -13.90
C HIS A 87 -0.17 -5.65 -13.24
N PHE A 88 0.06 -4.36 -13.53
CA PHE A 88 -0.71 -3.24 -12.98
C PHE A 88 -1.65 -2.59 -13.99
N HIS A 89 -1.59 -2.97 -15.27
CA HIS A 89 -2.41 -2.36 -16.32
C HIS A 89 -3.91 -2.47 -16.02
N GLY A 90 -4.62 -1.33 -16.06
CA GLY A 90 -6.07 -1.26 -15.89
C GLY A 90 -6.57 -1.61 -14.48
N LYS A 91 -5.67 -1.78 -13.51
CA LYS A 91 -6.06 -1.93 -12.11
C LYS A 91 -6.55 -0.60 -11.55
N ARG A 92 -7.60 -0.65 -10.74
CA ARG A 92 -8.12 0.51 -10.01
C ARG A 92 -7.45 0.58 -8.65
N VAL A 93 -6.84 1.71 -8.34
CA VAL A 93 -5.99 1.85 -7.15
C VAL A 93 -6.50 2.97 -6.25
N ALA A 94 -6.70 2.66 -4.97
CA ALA A 94 -6.91 3.65 -3.92
C ALA A 94 -5.62 3.85 -3.12
N LEU A 95 -5.33 5.10 -2.77
CA LEU A 95 -4.15 5.47 -1.99
C LEU A 95 -4.58 6.09 -0.67
N VAL A 96 -4.00 5.60 0.43
CA VAL A 96 -4.23 6.09 1.79
C VAL A 96 -2.88 6.47 2.38
N GLY A 97 -2.75 7.71 2.82
CA GLY A 97 -1.52 8.19 3.44
C GLY A 97 -1.59 8.12 4.95
N VAL A 98 -0.52 7.68 5.59
CA VAL A 98 -0.39 7.60 7.05
C VAL A 98 0.87 8.33 7.47
N SER A 99 0.76 9.22 8.46
CA SER A 99 1.94 9.86 9.04
C SER A 99 1.70 10.30 10.48
N ASP A 100 2.76 10.31 11.29
CA ASP A 100 2.74 11.01 12.58
C ASP A 100 2.75 12.54 12.39
N GLY A 101 3.22 13.01 11.23
CA GLY A 101 3.21 14.41 10.83
C GLY A 101 1.83 14.92 10.43
N ARG A 102 1.78 16.22 10.08
CA ARG A 102 0.54 16.93 9.74
C ARG A 102 0.04 16.70 8.31
N ALA A 103 0.86 16.13 7.44
CA ALA A 103 0.59 16.06 6.00
C ALA A 103 -0.07 14.75 5.55
N GLY A 104 -0.07 13.71 6.40
CA GLY A 104 -0.66 12.41 6.06
C GLY A 104 -0.03 11.80 4.82
N ASN A 105 1.29 11.90 4.66
CA ASN A 105 2.06 11.43 3.50
C ASN A 105 1.67 12.06 2.14
N LEU A 106 1.12 13.28 2.11
CA LEU A 106 0.66 13.93 0.87
C LEU A 106 1.66 13.83 -0.29
N ARG A 107 2.94 14.12 -0.04
CA ARG A 107 3.99 14.09 -1.08
C ARG A 107 4.29 12.67 -1.55
N GLY A 108 4.35 11.70 -0.65
CA GLY A 108 4.57 10.30 -1.01
C GLY A 108 3.42 9.75 -1.84
N LEU A 109 2.17 10.13 -1.53
CA LEU A 109 1.01 9.73 -2.33
C LEU A 109 1.06 10.28 -3.75
N ASP A 110 1.48 11.53 -3.94
CA ASP A 110 1.57 12.13 -5.28
C ASP A 110 2.70 11.51 -6.10
N GLN A 111 3.86 11.27 -5.48
CA GLN A 111 4.98 10.60 -6.11
C GLN A 111 4.60 9.15 -6.51
N PHE A 112 3.93 8.41 -5.63
CA PHE A 112 3.52 7.04 -5.94
C PHE A 112 2.39 6.98 -6.98
N GLN A 113 1.46 7.94 -6.97
CA GLN A 113 0.47 8.07 -8.05
C GLN A 113 1.16 8.25 -9.42
N ALA A 114 2.22 9.05 -9.50
CA ALA A 114 2.95 9.22 -10.76
C ALA A 114 3.54 7.90 -11.27
N VAL A 115 4.06 7.05 -10.37
CA VAL A 115 4.52 5.69 -10.70
C VAL A 115 3.35 4.84 -11.22
N LEU A 116 2.23 4.79 -10.50
CA LEU A 116 1.06 3.99 -10.90
C LEU A 116 0.47 4.41 -12.24
N ASN A 117 0.40 5.72 -12.51
CA ASN A 117 -0.07 6.25 -13.79
C ASN A 117 0.85 5.83 -14.94
N TYR A 118 2.18 5.84 -14.74
CA TYR A 118 3.12 5.30 -15.71
C TYR A 118 2.88 3.81 -15.99
N LEU A 119 2.56 3.04 -14.94
CA LEU A 119 2.19 1.63 -15.01
C LEU A 119 0.74 1.39 -15.49
N LYS A 120 0.06 2.41 -16.02
CA LYS A 120 -1.30 2.34 -16.59
C LYS A 120 -2.35 1.83 -15.58
N ALA A 121 -2.15 2.11 -14.30
CA ALA A 121 -3.17 1.89 -13.28
C ALA A 121 -4.04 3.14 -13.11
N ASP A 122 -5.33 2.95 -12.86
CA ASP A 122 -6.31 4.01 -12.66
C ASP A 122 -6.37 4.38 -11.17
N VAL A 123 -5.73 5.48 -10.79
CA VAL A 123 -5.72 5.94 -9.39
C VAL A 123 -6.97 6.78 -9.09
N ILE A 124 -7.69 6.41 -8.03
CA ILE A 124 -8.88 7.15 -7.57
C ILE A 124 -8.44 8.51 -7.01
N TRP A 125 -9.18 9.57 -7.36
CA TRP A 125 -8.86 10.94 -6.97
C TRP A 125 -8.92 11.18 -5.45
N HIS A 126 -9.79 10.45 -4.75
CA HIS A 126 -9.96 10.56 -3.32
C HIS A 126 -8.86 9.80 -2.59
N LYS A 127 -8.04 10.54 -1.83
CA LYS A 127 -6.89 10.03 -1.07
C LYS A 127 -6.98 10.46 0.38
N PRO A 128 -7.51 9.61 1.27
CA PRO A 128 -7.51 9.86 2.71
C PRO A 128 -6.08 10.05 3.22
N LYS A 129 -5.90 11.04 4.10
CA LYS A 129 -4.60 11.45 4.66
C LYS A 129 -4.70 11.44 6.18
N LEU A 130 -4.31 10.33 6.79
CA LEU A 130 -4.38 10.13 8.23
C LEU A 130 -3.15 10.78 8.88
N SER A 131 -3.35 12.02 9.33
CA SER A 131 -2.32 12.87 9.93
C SER A 131 -2.34 12.72 11.45
N GLY A 132 -1.17 12.72 12.08
CA GLY A 132 -1.07 12.50 13.52
C GLY A 132 -1.64 11.14 13.94
N ILE A 133 -1.38 10.08 13.17
CA ILE A 133 -2.03 8.77 13.29
C ILE A 133 -2.04 8.21 14.73
N GLY A 134 -0.99 8.45 15.52
CA GLY A 134 -0.95 8.00 16.91
C GLY A 134 -2.07 8.58 17.81
N ARG A 135 -2.72 9.67 17.40
CA ARG A 135 -3.87 10.27 18.10
C ARG A 135 -5.22 9.75 17.62
N LEU A 136 -5.26 9.21 16.40
CA LEU A 136 -6.46 8.64 15.78
C LEU A 136 -6.67 7.17 16.16
N LEU A 137 -5.69 6.56 16.81
CA LEU A 137 -5.72 5.17 17.25
C LEU A 137 -6.02 5.12 18.74
N ASP A 138 -6.96 4.26 19.12
CA ASP A 138 -7.24 3.97 20.51
C ASP A 138 -5.98 3.40 21.19
N PRO A 139 -5.52 3.98 22.32
CA PRO A 139 -4.31 3.50 22.98
C PRO A 139 -4.43 2.07 23.56
N ALA A 140 -5.65 1.62 23.90
CA ALA A 140 -5.91 0.33 24.51
C ALA A 140 -6.21 -0.75 23.46
N THR A 141 -7.00 -0.44 22.42
CA THR A 141 -7.42 -1.41 21.39
C THR A 141 -6.59 -1.32 20.11
N GLY A 142 -5.98 -0.16 19.83
CA GLY A 142 -5.29 0.10 18.57
C GLY A 142 -6.22 0.29 17.37
N GLU A 143 -7.53 0.41 17.61
CA GLU A 143 -8.53 0.64 16.57
C GLU A 143 -8.58 2.10 16.15
N LEU A 144 -8.92 2.36 14.89
CA LEU A 144 -9.15 3.73 14.42
C LEU A 144 -10.42 4.30 15.06
N GLN A 145 -10.28 5.45 15.70
CA GLN A 145 -11.39 6.19 16.28
C GLN A 145 -12.03 7.07 15.20
N ASP A 146 -13.36 7.09 15.17
CA ASP A 146 -14.11 7.96 14.27
C ASP A 146 -14.07 9.40 14.82
N GLU A 147 -13.40 10.30 14.10
CA GLU A 147 -13.57 11.74 14.29
C GLU A 147 -14.74 12.14 13.38
N GLY A 148 -15.96 12.07 13.92
CA GLY A 148 -17.21 12.26 13.16
C GLY A 148 -17.33 13.53 12.32
#